data_AF-A0A952E3C8-F1
#
_entry.id   AF-A0A952E3C8-F1
#
_cell.length_a   1.000
_cell.length_b   1.000
_cell.length_c   1.000
_cell.angle_alpha   90.00
_cell.angle_beta   90.00
_cell.angle_gamma   90.00
#
_symmetry.space_group_name_H-M   'P 1'
#
loop_
_entity.id
_entity.type
_entity.pdbx_description
1 polymer ?
#
loop_
_entity_poly.entity_id
_entity_poly.type
_entity_poly.pdbx_seq_one_letter_code
_entity_poly.pdbx_strand_id
1 'polypeptide(L)'
;AIGKGQCPLCHGFNKGFLSERAPNLFGIADRSKERLEDPRYSKGNPEARDTIDKEAFPGAGTAETVQEYIAESHACPSCFVVEEFGLKGSNDRESQMPRIHKPPISLTLGELAAVDTWLYVREGKEPPTFDEILASYEKFIPEADRPKAATDVEAPAAGGVLASGEEPVDKIFTKAACVTCHTIPGIEGAIGKIGPKLEEGTSAPRRLRSPEYKRSPGGGKAKSVREYVTESILNPSAFVVPGFPDNQMPKEFGKLLDAGAVNKIVDYLSQLEEGKEPPPIT
;
A
#
# COMPACT_ATOMS: atom_id res chain seq x y z
N ALA A 1 5.98 7.49 9.53
CA ALA A 1 6.33 7.78 8.12
C ALA A 1 7.76 7.33 7.81
N ILE A 2 8.15 7.10 6.54
CA ILE A 2 9.58 6.89 6.18
C ILE A 2 10.13 8.27 5.78
N GLY A 3 10.72 9.00 6.73
CA GLY A 3 11.06 10.41 6.55
C GLY A 3 9.82 11.26 6.21
N LYS A 4 9.98 12.25 5.32
CA LYS A 4 8.85 13.04 4.75
C LYS A 4 7.92 12.20 3.86
N GLY A 5 8.33 10.97 3.53
CA GLY A 5 7.60 10.08 2.66
C GLY A 5 6.30 9.61 3.31
N GLN A 6 5.19 9.93 2.63
CA GLN A 6 3.85 9.47 2.94
C GLN A 6 3.53 8.10 2.29
N CYS A 7 4.56 7.32 1.94
CA CYS A 7 4.39 6.03 1.26
C CYS A 7 3.44 5.07 2.00
N PRO A 8 3.47 4.98 3.35
CA PRO A 8 2.50 4.18 4.08
C PRO A 8 1.05 4.66 4.00
N LEU A 9 0.73 5.83 3.45
CA LEU A 9 -0.66 6.20 3.18
C LEU A 9 -1.27 5.34 2.06
N CYS A 10 -0.44 4.91 1.11
CA CYS A 10 -0.91 4.28 -0.13
C CYS A 10 -0.37 2.86 -0.33
N HIS A 11 0.80 2.54 0.21
CA HIS A 11 1.51 1.31 -0.09
C HIS A 11 1.56 0.36 1.11
N GLY A 12 1.29 -0.91 0.83
CA GLY A 12 1.68 -2.01 1.68
C GLY A 12 3.16 -2.31 1.61
N PHE A 13 3.71 -2.83 2.70
CA PHE A 13 5.10 -3.23 2.79
C PHE A 13 5.29 -4.70 3.15
N ASN A 14 4.25 -5.40 3.59
CA ASN A 14 4.35 -6.80 3.96
C ASN A 14 3.75 -7.70 2.89
N LYS A 15 4.25 -8.93 2.82
CA LYS A 15 3.73 -9.94 1.89
C LYS A 15 2.22 -10.11 2.11
N GLY A 16 1.47 -10.07 1.01
CA GLY A 16 0.01 -10.26 1.03
C GLY A 16 -0.78 -9.04 1.51
N PHE A 17 -0.15 -7.90 1.80
CA PHE A 17 -0.91 -6.66 2.00
C PHE A 17 -1.56 -6.25 0.67
N LEU A 18 -2.88 -6.07 0.67
CA LEU A 18 -3.62 -5.51 -0.44
C LEU A 18 -3.78 -4.01 -0.20
N SER A 19 -3.65 -3.20 -1.25
CA SER A 19 -3.98 -1.77 -1.20
C SER A 19 -4.88 -1.49 -2.39
N GLU A 20 -5.81 -0.56 -2.23
CA GLU A 20 -6.62 -0.05 -3.35
C GLU A 20 -6.05 1.23 -3.95
N ARG A 21 -5.04 1.84 -3.31
CA ARG A 21 -4.47 3.12 -3.73
C ARG A 21 -3.23 2.96 -4.60
N ALA A 22 -2.38 1.98 -4.28
CA ALA A 22 -1.12 1.80 -4.97
C ALA A 22 -0.57 0.36 -4.81
N PRO A 23 0.30 -0.11 -5.71
CA PRO A 23 0.84 -1.47 -5.64
C PRO A 23 1.56 -1.75 -4.33
N ASN A 24 1.45 -2.98 -3.82
CA ASN A 24 2.24 -3.42 -2.65
C ASN A 24 3.74 -3.38 -2.99
N LEU A 25 4.54 -2.74 -2.13
CA LEU A 25 5.99 -2.57 -2.30
C LEU A 25 6.81 -3.78 -1.83
N PHE A 26 6.19 -4.75 -1.15
CA PHE A 26 6.84 -6.04 -0.89
C PHE A 26 7.19 -6.74 -2.21
N GLY A 27 8.44 -7.11 -2.40
CA GLY A 27 8.95 -7.75 -3.61
C GLY A 27 9.14 -6.79 -4.78
N ILE A 28 9.18 -5.47 -4.56
CA ILE A 28 9.27 -4.49 -5.66
C ILE A 28 10.50 -4.72 -6.54
N ALA A 29 11.65 -5.06 -5.96
CA ALA A 29 12.87 -5.31 -6.74
C ALA A 29 12.72 -6.47 -7.74
N ASP A 30 12.00 -7.53 -7.38
CA ASP A 30 11.77 -8.66 -8.30
C ASP A 30 10.68 -8.30 -9.31
N ARG A 31 9.58 -7.71 -8.83
CA ARG A 31 8.44 -7.34 -9.67
C ARG A 31 8.80 -6.29 -10.72
N SER A 32 9.74 -5.39 -10.42
CA SER A 32 10.20 -4.38 -11.37
C SER A 32 10.76 -5.00 -12.65
N LYS A 33 11.42 -6.17 -12.55
CA LYS A 33 11.89 -6.92 -13.75
C LYS A 33 10.72 -7.34 -14.61
N GLU A 34 9.64 -7.81 -14.00
CA GLU A 34 8.42 -8.21 -14.71
C GLU A 34 7.72 -6.99 -15.33
N ARG A 35 7.73 -5.84 -14.66
CA ARG A 35 7.11 -4.59 -15.16
C ARG A 35 7.84 -4.01 -16.36
N LEU A 36 9.16 -4.11 -16.39
CA LEU A 36 9.95 -3.70 -17.56
C LEU A 36 9.61 -4.52 -18.81
N GLU A 37 9.12 -5.75 -18.65
CA GLU A 37 8.65 -6.59 -19.75
C GLU A 37 7.16 -6.44 -20.08
N ASP A 38 6.42 -5.59 -19.36
CA ASP A 38 5.02 -5.30 -19.67
C ASP A 38 4.95 -4.54 -21.02
N PRO A 39 4.17 -5.02 -22.01
CA PRO A 39 4.03 -4.33 -23.29
C PRO A 39 3.57 -2.87 -23.18
N ARG A 40 2.87 -2.51 -22.09
CA ARG A 40 2.40 -1.14 -21.81
C ARG A 40 3.47 -0.21 -21.27
N TYR A 41 4.64 -0.73 -20.90
CA TYR A 41 5.76 0.11 -20.45
C TYR A 41 6.32 0.98 -21.59
N SER A 42 6.05 0.59 -22.84
CA SER A 42 6.38 1.33 -24.07
C SER A 42 7.87 1.61 -24.32
N LYS A 43 8.79 1.21 -23.42
CA LYS A 43 10.27 1.17 -23.59
C LYS A 43 10.83 2.34 -24.43
N GLY A 44 10.60 3.57 -23.99
CA GLY A 44 11.11 4.79 -24.64
C GLY A 44 10.30 5.29 -25.84
N ASN A 45 9.07 4.83 -26.02
CA ASN A 45 8.14 5.33 -27.04
C ASN A 45 6.95 6.06 -26.38
N PRO A 46 7.06 7.37 -26.09
CA PRO A 46 6.00 8.17 -25.47
C PRO A 46 4.66 8.11 -26.21
N GLU A 47 4.69 8.11 -27.55
CA GLU A 47 3.49 8.09 -28.39
C GLU A 47 2.69 6.79 -28.28
N ALA A 48 3.35 5.68 -27.90
CA ALA A 48 2.70 4.39 -27.69
C ALA A 48 2.05 4.23 -26.30
N ARG A 49 2.28 5.16 -25.37
CA ARG A 49 1.69 5.10 -24.01
C ARG A 49 0.22 5.43 -24.09
N ASP A 50 -0.64 4.70 -23.39
CA ASP A 50 -2.08 5.04 -23.26
C ASP A 50 -2.39 5.81 -21.97
N THR A 51 -1.36 6.18 -21.19
CA THR A 51 -1.54 6.97 -19.98
C THR A 51 -1.67 8.47 -20.27
N ILE A 52 -2.11 9.24 -19.27
CA ILE A 52 -2.29 10.69 -19.38
C ILE A 52 -0.95 11.42 -19.54
N ASP A 53 0.12 10.88 -18.96
CA ASP A 53 1.46 11.45 -19.03
C ASP A 53 2.27 10.65 -20.06
N LYS A 54 2.38 11.22 -21.27
CA LYS A 54 3.22 10.65 -22.32
C LYS A 54 4.67 10.76 -21.94
N GLU A 55 5.10 11.90 -21.43
CA GLU A 55 6.46 12.12 -20.99
C GLU A 55 6.45 13.29 -20.00
N ALA A 56 6.95 13.06 -18.80
CA ALA A 56 7.01 14.11 -17.78
C ALA A 56 8.26 14.99 -17.87
N PHE A 57 9.31 14.41 -18.43
CA PHE A 57 10.62 14.97 -18.63
C PHE A 57 11.28 14.15 -19.76
N PRO A 58 12.18 14.73 -20.55
CA PRO A 58 12.83 14.03 -21.65
C PRO A 58 13.45 12.70 -21.20
N GLY A 59 13.05 11.59 -21.81
CA GLY A 59 13.54 10.25 -21.49
C GLY A 59 12.73 9.52 -20.41
N ALA A 60 11.58 10.03 -19.95
CA ALA A 60 10.70 9.25 -19.10
C ALA A 60 10.18 7.99 -19.83
N GLY A 61 10.00 6.90 -19.09
CA GLY A 61 9.68 5.55 -19.56
C GLY A 61 10.81 4.87 -20.34
N THR A 62 12.06 5.11 -19.97
CA THR A 62 13.28 4.52 -20.56
C THR A 62 14.12 3.74 -19.55
N ALA A 63 13.52 3.31 -18.42
CA ALA A 63 14.23 2.45 -17.50
C ALA A 63 14.60 1.12 -18.16
N GLU A 64 15.82 0.68 -17.89
CA GLU A 64 16.38 -0.59 -18.38
C GLU A 64 16.75 -1.52 -17.21
N THR A 65 16.88 -0.97 -16.00
CA THR A 65 17.23 -1.73 -14.80
C THR A 65 16.13 -1.66 -13.74
N VAL A 66 16.17 -2.60 -12.79
CA VAL A 66 15.27 -2.60 -11.63
C VAL A 66 15.31 -1.27 -10.88
N GLN A 67 16.50 -0.74 -10.63
CA GLN A 67 16.67 0.49 -9.87
C GLN A 67 16.17 1.70 -10.67
N GLU A 68 16.40 1.71 -11.98
CA GLU A 68 15.86 2.74 -12.85
C GLU A 68 14.33 2.72 -12.90
N TYR A 69 13.71 1.54 -12.93
CA TYR A 69 12.25 1.42 -12.90
C TYR A 69 11.65 2.01 -11.62
N ILE A 70 12.29 1.76 -10.46
CA ILE A 70 11.85 2.32 -9.17
C ILE A 70 11.99 3.85 -9.19
N ALA A 71 13.15 4.36 -9.61
CA ALA A 71 13.42 5.80 -9.68
C ALA A 71 12.46 6.51 -10.65
N GLU A 72 12.21 5.92 -11.80
CA GLU A 72 11.27 6.44 -12.79
C GLU A 72 9.82 6.38 -12.31
N SER A 73 9.41 5.31 -11.64
CA SER A 73 8.05 5.21 -11.06
C SER A 73 7.80 6.32 -10.04
N HIS A 74 8.83 6.74 -9.30
CA HIS A 74 8.76 7.89 -8.38
C HIS A 74 8.74 9.25 -9.10
N ALA A 75 9.43 9.35 -10.23
CA ALA A 75 9.55 10.59 -10.99
C ALA A 75 8.37 10.82 -11.96
N CYS A 76 7.85 9.77 -12.57
CA CYS A 76 6.72 9.75 -13.51
C CYS A 76 5.77 8.56 -13.26
N PRO A 77 5.01 8.57 -12.17
CA PRO A 77 4.10 7.47 -11.82
C PRO A 77 2.98 7.25 -12.85
N SER A 78 2.62 8.25 -13.64
CA SER A 78 1.64 8.12 -14.74
C SER A 78 2.28 7.82 -16.09
N CYS A 79 3.61 7.72 -16.23
CA CYS A 79 4.23 7.25 -17.47
C CYS A 79 4.00 5.73 -17.68
N PHE A 80 3.88 4.99 -16.57
CA PHE A 80 3.45 3.60 -16.56
C PHE A 80 2.61 3.36 -15.30
N VAL A 81 1.32 3.08 -15.50
CA VAL A 81 0.40 2.76 -14.41
C VAL A 81 0.23 1.25 -14.34
N VAL A 82 0.53 0.68 -13.17
CA VAL A 82 0.29 -0.74 -12.94
C VAL A 82 -1.21 -1.00 -12.99
N GLU A 83 -1.61 -2.05 -13.72
CA GLU A 83 -3.00 -2.49 -13.84
C GLU A 83 -3.70 -2.61 -12.48
N GLU A 84 -4.96 -2.21 -12.43
CA GLU A 84 -5.82 -2.13 -11.25
C GLU A 84 -5.42 -1.08 -10.20
N PHE A 85 -4.36 -0.29 -10.43
CA PHE A 85 -3.89 0.76 -9.51
C PHE A 85 -3.98 2.18 -10.07
N GLY A 86 -4.70 2.36 -11.17
CA GLY A 86 -5.05 3.69 -11.65
C GLY A 86 -5.98 4.44 -10.70
N LEU A 87 -5.94 5.77 -10.79
CA LEU A 87 -6.94 6.64 -10.21
C LEU A 87 -8.34 6.19 -10.64
N LYS A 88 -9.27 6.07 -9.69
CA LYS A 88 -10.61 5.58 -9.96
C LYS A 88 -11.28 6.40 -11.06
N GLY A 89 -11.75 5.72 -12.10
CA GLY A 89 -12.35 6.35 -13.28
C GLY A 89 -11.37 6.71 -14.40
N SER A 90 -10.06 6.54 -14.20
CA SER A 90 -9.04 6.74 -15.25
C SER A 90 -8.85 5.52 -16.15
N ASN A 91 -9.35 4.34 -15.75
CA ASN A 91 -9.06 3.05 -16.41
C ASN A 91 -7.54 2.77 -16.51
N ASP A 92 -6.81 2.93 -15.40
CA ASP A 92 -5.36 2.74 -15.35
C ASP A 92 -4.55 3.67 -16.26
N ARG A 93 -5.05 4.88 -16.52
CA ARG A 93 -4.37 5.89 -17.35
C ARG A 93 -3.69 6.98 -16.53
N GLU A 94 -4.06 7.12 -15.26
CA GLU A 94 -3.51 8.11 -14.33
C GLU A 94 -3.19 7.44 -13.01
N SER A 95 -2.01 7.69 -12.44
CA SER A 95 -1.63 7.15 -11.13
C SER A 95 -2.13 8.05 -9.99
N GLN A 96 -2.57 7.45 -8.89
CA GLN A 96 -2.79 8.17 -7.63
C GLN A 96 -1.49 8.60 -6.96
N MET A 97 -0.37 7.99 -7.30
CA MET A 97 0.92 8.33 -6.72
C MET A 97 1.36 9.70 -7.24
N PRO A 98 1.67 10.67 -6.36
CA PRO A 98 2.22 11.95 -6.78
C PRO A 98 3.68 11.79 -7.21
N ARG A 99 4.21 12.76 -7.95
CA ARG A 99 5.65 12.89 -8.21
C ARG A 99 6.33 13.28 -6.90
N ILE A 100 6.93 12.33 -6.19
CA ILE A 100 7.34 12.51 -4.79
C ILE A 100 8.54 13.45 -4.58
N HIS A 101 9.25 13.81 -5.66
CA HIS A 101 10.26 14.86 -5.67
C HIS A 101 9.66 16.27 -5.87
N LYS A 102 8.35 16.40 -6.12
CA LYS A 102 7.66 17.70 -6.23
C LYS A 102 6.90 17.99 -4.92
N PRO A 103 6.55 19.27 -4.65
CA PRO A 103 5.65 19.60 -3.54
C PRO A 103 4.33 18.81 -3.61
N PRO A 104 3.73 18.45 -2.45
CA PRO A 104 4.11 18.85 -1.10
C PRO A 104 5.15 17.94 -0.41
N ILE A 105 5.52 16.81 -1.02
CA ILE A 105 6.40 15.80 -0.40
C ILE A 105 7.88 16.19 -0.51
N SER A 106 8.30 16.64 -1.70
CA SER A 106 9.62 17.24 -1.94
C SER A 106 10.82 16.42 -1.42
N LEU A 107 10.81 15.10 -1.63
CA LEU A 107 11.96 14.25 -1.29
C LEU A 107 13.17 14.61 -2.16
N THR A 108 14.30 14.85 -1.50
CA THR A 108 15.61 15.01 -2.15
C THR A 108 16.12 13.69 -2.72
N LEU A 109 17.08 13.73 -3.64
CA LEU A 109 17.65 12.49 -4.21
C LEU A 109 18.28 11.59 -3.15
N GLY A 110 18.91 12.18 -2.12
CA GLY A 110 19.46 11.42 -0.99
C GLY A 110 18.37 10.73 -0.14
N GLU A 111 17.23 11.41 0.10
CA GLU A 111 16.10 10.79 0.82
C GLU A 111 15.45 9.68 -0.02
N LEU A 112 15.32 9.88 -1.34
CA LEU A 112 14.84 8.84 -2.27
C LEU A 112 15.76 7.62 -2.28
N ALA A 113 17.08 7.84 -2.32
CA ALA A 113 18.06 6.76 -2.26
C ALA A 113 18.02 5.99 -0.93
N ALA A 114 17.77 6.69 0.19
CA ALA A 114 17.57 6.06 1.48
C ALA A 114 16.29 5.20 1.54
N VAL A 115 15.18 5.67 0.95
CA VAL A 115 13.94 4.91 0.83
C VAL A 115 14.16 3.64 0.03
N ASP A 116 14.81 3.73 -1.12
CA ASP A 116 15.08 2.57 -1.98
C ASP A 116 15.99 1.58 -1.26
N THR A 117 17.09 2.04 -0.66
CA THR A 117 17.99 1.20 0.15
C THR A 117 17.20 0.42 1.21
N TRP A 118 16.29 1.09 1.92
CA TRP A 118 15.44 0.44 2.91
C TRP A 118 14.48 -0.59 2.30
N LEU A 119 13.92 -0.33 1.11
CA LEU A 119 13.05 -1.29 0.39
C LEU A 119 13.77 -2.61 0.06
N TYR A 120 15.06 -2.56 -0.29
CA TYR A 120 15.87 -3.78 -0.49
C TYR A 120 16.20 -4.47 0.85
N VAL A 121 16.80 -3.72 1.79
CA VAL A 121 17.37 -4.29 3.01
C VAL A 121 16.31 -4.92 3.90
N ARG A 122 15.10 -4.35 3.97
CA ARG A 122 14.00 -4.90 4.77
C ARG A 122 13.53 -6.28 4.30
N GLU A 123 13.79 -6.62 3.04
CA GLU A 123 13.50 -7.94 2.47
C GLU A 123 14.74 -8.86 2.48
N GLY A 124 15.81 -8.45 3.16
CA GLY A 124 17.07 -9.18 3.22
C GLY A 124 17.84 -9.18 1.89
N LYS A 125 17.54 -8.23 0.99
CA LYS A 125 18.22 -8.09 -0.30
C LYS A 125 19.36 -7.09 -0.19
N GLU A 126 20.43 -7.36 -0.93
CA GLU A 126 21.52 -6.41 -1.12
C GLU A 126 21.05 -5.27 -2.04
N PRO A 127 21.06 -4.02 -1.58
CA PRO A 127 20.71 -2.88 -2.42
C PRO A 127 21.85 -2.57 -3.42
N PRO A 128 21.54 -1.92 -4.56
CA PRO A 128 22.57 -1.20 -5.32
C PRO A 128 23.29 -0.19 -4.42
N THR A 129 24.50 0.21 -4.81
CA THR A 129 25.24 1.24 -4.09
C THR A 129 24.49 2.56 -4.11
N PHE A 130 24.75 3.41 -3.13
CA PHE A 130 24.12 4.73 -3.03
C PHE A 130 24.32 5.56 -4.31
N ASP A 131 25.52 5.51 -4.91
CA ASP A 131 25.85 6.24 -6.13
C ASP A 131 25.08 5.70 -7.35
N GLU A 132 24.87 4.38 -7.45
CA GLU A 132 24.05 3.77 -8.52
C GLU A 132 22.57 4.16 -8.39
N ILE A 133 22.06 4.22 -7.16
CA ILE A 133 20.69 4.67 -6.89
C ILE A 133 20.56 6.16 -7.26
N LEU A 134 21.52 6.99 -6.82
CA LEU A 134 21.54 8.41 -7.19
C LEU A 134 21.58 8.59 -8.71
N ALA A 135 22.48 7.91 -9.41
CA ALA A 135 22.59 7.99 -10.86
C ALA A 135 21.25 7.67 -11.56
N SER A 136 20.51 6.70 -11.05
CA SER A 136 19.17 6.37 -11.55
C SER A 136 18.19 7.53 -11.34
N TYR A 137 18.15 8.15 -10.17
CA TYR A 137 17.31 9.33 -9.96
C TYR A 137 17.76 10.54 -10.78
N GLU A 138 19.05 10.73 -10.98
CA GLU A 138 19.58 11.82 -11.79
C GLU A 138 19.17 11.71 -13.26
N LYS A 139 19.03 10.48 -13.77
CA LYS A 139 18.48 10.19 -15.10
C LYS A 139 17.02 10.63 -15.23
N PHE A 140 16.21 10.46 -14.17
CA PHE A 140 14.75 10.71 -14.23
C PHE A 140 14.28 12.00 -13.54
N ILE A 141 15.16 12.74 -12.86
CA ILE A 141 14.83 14.01 -12.22
C ILE A 141 15.85 15.06 -12.70
N PRO A 142 15.44 15.92 -13.67
CA PRO A 142 16.28 16.99 -14.18
C PRO A 142 16.82 17.87 -13.06
N GLU A 143 18.04 18.41 -13.21
CA GLU A 143 18.68 19.21 -12.16
C GLU A 143 17.83 20.38 -11.67
N ALA A 144 17.14 21.07 -12.59
CA ALA A 144 16.22 22.16 -12.29
C ALA A 144 15.01 21.75 -11.42
N ASP A 145 14.68 20.46 -11.40
CA ASP A 145 13.54 19.89 -10.69
C ASP A 145 13.91 19.21 -9.36
N ARG A 146 15.20 19.11 -9.04
CA ARG A 146 15.68 18.46 -7.81
C ARG A 146 15.38 19.35 -6.61
N PRO A 147 14.66 18.84 -5.59
CA PRO A 147 14.52 19.55 -4.33
C PRO A 147 15.88 19.80 -3.72
N LYS A 148 16.11 21.05 -3.30
CA LYS A 148 17.22 21.35 -2.41
C LYS A 148 16.86 20.85 -1.02
N ALA A 149 17.85 20.41 -0.26
CA ALA A 149 17.67 20.12 1.15
C ALA A 149 17.14 21.38 1.84
N ALA A 150 15.83 21.38 2.14
CA ALA A 150 15.23 22.36 3.02
C ALA A 150 15.57 21.96 4.45
N THR A 151 16.00 22.92 5.28
CA THR A 151 16.03 22.76 6.74
C THR A 151 14.65 22.30 7.20
N ASP A 152 14.61 21.18 7.89
CA ASP A 152 13.43 20.50 8.44
C ASP A 152 12.19 21.38 8.60
N VAL A 153 11.34 21.41 7.57
CA VAL A 153 9.94 21.78 7.72
C VAL A 153 9.17 20.51 7.41
N GLU A 154 8.75 19.82 8.47
CA GLU A 154 7.75 18.77 8.39
C GLU A 154 6.53 19.34 7.67
N ALA A 155 6.30 18.85 6.45
CA ALA A 155 5.04 19.11 5.77
C ALA A 155 3.92 18.50 6.62
N PRO A 156 2.89 19.27 7.01
CA PRO A 156 1.77 18.71 7.75
C PRO A 156 1.11 17.65 6.89
N ALA A 157 0.85 16.48 7.47
CA ALA A 157 0.08 15.42 6.83
C ALA A 157 -1.29 15.98 6.43
N ALA A 158 -1.47 16.22 5.13
CA ALA A 158 -2.71 16.76 4.61
C ALA A 158 -3.76 15.63 4.54
N GLY A 159 -4.70 15.64 5.49
CA GLY A 159 -6.05 15.11 5.29
C GLY A 159 -6.43 13.89 6.14
N GLY A 160 -7.29 14.11 7.15
CA GLY A 160 -8.41 13.21 7.52
C GLY A 160 -8.15 11.73 7.88
N VAL A 161 -6.91 11.30 8.09
CA VAL A 161 -6.58 9.93 8.50
C VAL A 161 -6.98 9.69 9.97
N LEU A 162 -7.68 8.59 10.23
CA LEU A 162 -8.09 8.15 11.58
C LEU A 162 -6.92 7.53 12.36
N ALA A 163 -6.03 6.80 11.71
CA ALA A 163 -4.85 6.20 12.32
C ALA A 163 -3.73 5.99 11.30
N SER A 164 -2.49 6.27 11.73
CA SER A 164 -1.30 6.18 10.86
C SER A 164 -0.53 4.86 10.99
N GLY A 165 -0.71 4.17 12.12
CA GLY A 165 0.04 2.96 12.45
C GLY A 165 1.25 3.23 13.34
N GLU A 166 1.51 4.50 13.69
CA GLU A 166 2.50 4.86 14.71
C GLU A 166 1.96 4.57 16.12
N GLU A 167 0.63 4.48 16.25
CA GLU A 167 -0.04 4.13 17.50
C GLU A 167 0.03 2.62 17.80
N PRO A 168 -0.07 2.21 19.08
CA PRO A 168 -0.32 0.82 19.45
C PRO A 168 -1.62 0.29 18.84
N VAL A 169 -1.65 -1.01 18.52
CA VAL A 169 -2.77 -1.61 17.77
C VAL A 169 -4.15 -1.47 18.45
N ASP A 170 -4.22 -1.47 19.77
CA ASP A 170 -5.48 -1.26 20.53
C ASP A 170 -6.05 0.15 20.31
N LYS A 171 -5.17 1.16 20.21
CA LYS A 171 -5.56 2.54 19.92
C LYS A 171 -6.05 2.68 18.50
N ILE A 172 -5.46 1.96 17.55
CA ILE A 172 -5.91 1.93 16.16
C ILE A 172 -7.35 1.38 16.08
N PHE A 173 -7.62 0.24 16.73
CA PHE A 173 -8.99 -0.33 16.76
C PHE A 173 -10.02 0.60 17.40
N THR A 174 -9.61 1.35 18.42
CA THR A 174 -10.50 2.32 19.10
C THR A 174 -10.77 3.54 18.23
N LYS A 175 -9.73 4.14 17.63
CA LYS A 175 -9.86 5.31 16.74
C LYS A 175 -10.68 5.00 15.49
N ALA A 176 -10.54 3.79 14.94
CA ALA A 176 -11.31 3.30 13.81
C ALA A 176 -12.71 2.75 14.19
N ALA A 177 -13.08 2.81 15.48
CA ALA A 177 -14.33 2.30 16.04
C ALA A 177 -14.62 0.80 15.76
N CYS A 178 -13.59 -0.01 15.47
CA CYS A 178 -13.74 -1.45 15.22
C CYS A 178 -14.35 -2.15 16.45
N VAL A 179 -13.96 -1.71 17.65
CA VAL A 179 -14.38 -2.26 18.95
C VAL A 179 -15.89 -2.13 19.20
N THR A 180 -16.56 -1.19 18.54
CA THR A 180 -18.02 -0.97 18.67
C THR A 180 -18.81 -2.07 17.98
N CYS A 181 -18.35 -2.51 16.81
CA CYS A 181 -19.08 -3.49 15.99
C CYS A 181 -18.59 -4.91 16.22
N HIS A 182 -17.29 -5.10 16.49
CA HIS A 182 -16.67 -6.42 16.57
C HIS A 182 -16.26 -6.79 17.99
N THR A 183 -16.33 -8.09 18.26
CA THR A 183 -15.62 -8.69 19.39
C THR A 183 -14.19 -8.98 18.94
N ILE A 184 -13.20 -8.42 19.62
CA ILE A 184 -11.78 -8.54 19.25
C ILE A 184 -11.00 -9.07 20.45
N PRO A 185 -10.66 -10.37 20.48
CA PRO A 185 -9.90 -10.95 21.58
C PRO A 185 -8.60 -10.18 21.88
N GLY A 186 -8.33 -9.95 23.16
CA GLY A 186 -7.14 -9.22 23.66
C GLY A 186 -7.23 -7.69 23.56
N ILE A 187 -8.27 -7.14 22.95
CA ILE A 187 -8.53 -5.69 22.94
C ILE A 187 -9.59 -5.37 23.99
N GLU A 188 -9.21 -4.56 24.98
CA GLU A 188 -10.09 -4.17 26.08
C GLU A 188 -11.37 -3.47 25.56
N GLY A 189 -12.53 -3.86 26.09
CA GLY A 189 -13.83 -3.27 25.72
C GLY A 189 -14.37 -3.68 24.34
N ALA A 190 -13.63 -4.46 23.55
CA ALA A 190 -14.08 -4.94 22.24
C ALA A 190 -15.03 -6.13 22.35
N ILE A 191 -16.30 -5.85 22.64
CA ILE A 191 -17.38 -6.85 22.80
C ILE A 191 -18.54 -6.66 21.81
N GLY A 192 -18.29 -5.93 20.71
CA GLY A 192 -19.30 -5.66 19.69
C GLY A 192 -19.82 -6.95 19.03
N LYS A 193 -21.09 -6.93 18.60
CA LYS A 193 -21.77 -8.08 17.96
C LYS A 193 -22.48 -7.73 16.65
N ILE A 194 -22.29 -6.51 16.16
CA ILE A 194 -22.85 -6.05 14.87
C ILE A 194 -22.10 -6.72 13.72
N GLY A 195 -20.79 -6.90 13.87
CA GLY A 195 -19.93 -7.68 12.98
C GLY A 195 -19.47 -8.99 13.62
N PRO A 196 -18.84 -9.88 12.84
CA PRO A 196 -18.32 -11.15 13.33
C PRO A 196 -17.26 -10.97 14.42
N LYS A 197 -17.15 -11.97 15.30
CA LYS A 197 -16.00 -12.10 16.20
C LYS A 197 -14.73 -12.28 15.36
N LEU A 198 -13.71 -11.50 15.65
CA LEU A 198 -12.46 -11.47 14.88
C LEU A 198 -11.43 -12.44 15.47
N GLU A 199 -11.58 -13.73 15.13
CA GLU A 199 -10.61 -14.79 15.40
C GLU A 199 -10.05 -15.28 14.06
N GLU A 200 -9.42 -14.37 13.33
CA GLU A 200 -9.16 -14.56 11.90
C GLU A 200 -8.05 -15.58 11.61
N GLY A 201 -7.15 -15.86 12.55
CA GLY A 201 -6.25 -17.00 12.48
C GLY A 201 -6.97 -18.34 12.32
N THR A 202 -8.17 -18.49 12.90
CA THR A 202 -9.00 -19.70 12.76
C THR A 202 -10.11 -19.53 11.72
N SER A 203 -10.77 -18.37 11.67
CA SER A 203 -11.95 -18.14 10.85
C SER A 203 -11.63 -17.90 9.37
N ALA A 204 -10.58 -17.13 9.06
CA ALA A 204 -10.23 -16.82 7.68
C ALA A 204 -9.89 -18.09 6.87
N PRO A 205 -9.07 -19.05 7.35
CA PRO A 205 -8.81 -20.29 6.59
C PRO A 205 -10.08 -21.08 6.25
N ARG A 206 -11.06 -21.13 7.16
CA ARG A 206 -12.35 -21.79 6.91
C ARG A 206 -13.13 -21.05 5.81
N ARG A 207 -13.21 -19.72 5.89
CA ARG A 207 -13.92 -18.88 4.92
C ARG A 207 -13.27 -18.91 3.53
N LEU A 208 -11.94 -18.83 3.45
CA LEU A 208 -11.18 -18.96 2.20
C LEU A 208 -11.48 -20.27 1.43
N ARG A 209 -11.76 -21.36 2.15
CA ARG A 209 -12.14 -22.65 1.54
C ARG A 209 -13.62 -22.75 1.15
N SER A 210 -14.47 -21.88 1.71
CA SER A 210 -15.92 -21.96 1.56
C SER A 210 -16.38 -21.65 0.12
N PRO A 211 -17.42 -22.34 -0.38
CA PRO A 211 -18.03 -22.01 -1.67
C PRO A 211 -18.61 -20.59 -1.71
N GLU A 212 -19.08 -20.07 -0.58
CA GLU A 212 -19.66 -18.74 -0.45
C GLU A 212 -18.62 -17.65 -0.74
N TYR A 213 -17.43 -17.77 -0.14
CA TYR A 213 -16.33 -16.83 -0.39
C TYR A 213 -15.86 -16.88 -1.85
N LYS A 214 -15.67 -18.09 -2.40
CA LYS A 214 -15.20 -18.29 -3.78
C LYS A 214 -16.17 -17.78 -4.85
N ARG A 215 -17.46 -17.72 -4.54
CA ARG A 215 -18.51 -17.20 -5.44
C ARG A 215 -18.86 -15.74 -5.16
N SER A 216 -18.16 -15.08 -4.24
CA SER A 216 -18.52 -13.72 -3.84
C SER A 216 -18.25 -12.74 -4.98
N PRO A 217 -19.24 -11.97 -5.47
CA PRO A 217 -19.10 -11.14 -6.67
C PRO A 217 -18.02 -10.06 -6.59
N GLY A 218 -17.62 -9.66 -5.37
CA GLY A 218 -16.58 -8.66 -5.13
C GLY A 218 -15.38 -9.17 -4.32
N GLY A 219 -15.36 -10.47 -3.97
CA GLY A 219 -14.34 -11.07 -3.11
C GLY A 219 -13.73 -12.32 -3.74
N GLY A 220 -13.25 -13.24 -2.91
CA GLY A 220 -12.70 -14.51 -3.39
C GLY A 220 -11.27 -14.42 -3.92
N LYS A 221 -10.62 -13.25 -3.80
CA LYS A 221 -9.27 -13.02 -4.36
C LYS A 221 -8.17 -13.38 -3.37
N ALA A 222 -8.44 -13.31 -2.07
CA ALA A 222 -7.45 -13.60 -1.05
C ALA A 222 -7.02 -15.07 -1.05
N LYS A 223 -5.72 -15.30 -0.88
CA LYS A 223 -5.09 -16.62 -0.82
C LYS A 223 -4.46 -16.92 0.54
N SER A 224 -4.44 -15.93 1.44
CA SER A 224 -3.89 -16.03 2.78
C SER A 224 -4.78 -15.34 3.80
N VAL A 225 -4.60 -15.65 5.10
CA VAL A 225 -5.33 -14.99 6.20
C VAL A 225 -5.15 -13.48 6.14
N ARG A 226 -3.91 -13.02 5.92
CA ARG A 226 -3.58 -11.60 5.84
C ARG A 226 -4.30 -10.92 4.68
N GLU A 227 -4.28 -11.54 3.49
CA GLU A 227 -4.99 -11.02 2.32
C GLU A 227 -6.50 -10.96 2.59
N TYR A 228 -7.08 -11.97 3.26
CA TYR A 228 -8.50 -12.01 3.57
C TYR A 228 -8.91 -10.89 4.53
N VAL A 229 -8.14 -10.67 5.60
CA VAL A 229 -8.38 -9.57 6.54
C VAL A 229 -8.21 -8.22 5.84
N THR A 230 -7.19 -8.08 4.99
CA THR A 230 -6.97 -6.83 4.25
C THR A 230 -8.11 -6.55 3.26
N GLU A 231 -8.54 -7.54 2.48
CA GLU A 231 -9.70 -7.45 1.57
C GLU A 231 -10.96 -7.05 2.35
N SER A 232 -11.18 -7.65 3.53
CA SER A 232 -12.34 -7.35 4.38
C SER A 232 -12.32 -5.92 4.92
N ILE A 233 -11.15 -5.30 5.11
CA ILE A 233 -11.02 -3.92 5.58
C ILE A 233 -11.18 -2.92 4.43
N LEU A 234 -10.55 -3.20 3.29
CA LEU A 234 -10.52 -2.27 2.17
C LEU A 234 -11.78 -2.33 1.32
N ASN A 235 -12.34 -3.53 1.15
CA ASN A 235 -13.57 -3.76 0.42
C ASN A 235 -14.56 -4.59 1.28
N PRO A 236 -15.17 -4.00 2.32
CA PRO A 236 -15.96 -4.75 3.29
C PRO A 236 -17.21 -5.44 2.73
N SER A 237 -17.75 -4.95 1.61
CA SER A 237 -18.88 -5.58 0.92
C SER A 237 -18.44 -6.63 -0.12
N ALA A 238 -17.12 -6.85 -0.29
CA ALA A 238 -16.57 -7.90 -1.16
C ALA A 238 -17.10 -9.28 -0.78
N PHE A 239 -17.15 -9.56 0.52
CA PHE A 239 -17.69 -10.77 1.12
C PHE A 239 -18.18 -10.47 2.54
N VAL A 240 -19.49 -10.54 2.74
CA VAL A 240 -20.10 -10.40 4.06
C VAL A 240 -20.29 -11.78 4.68
N VAL A 241 -19.79 -11.98 5.89
CA VAL A 241 -19.90 -13.25 6.60
C VAL A 241 -21.39 -13.61 6.76
N PRO A 242 -21.81 -14.84 6.41
CA PRO A 242 -23.20 -15.25 6.56
C PRO A 242 -23.73 -15.02 7.98
N GLY A 243 -24.93 -14.42 8.08
CA GLY A 243 -25.55 -14.05 9.35
C GLY A 243 -25.26 -12.63 9.83
N PHE A 244 -24.44 -11.86 9.12
CA PHE A 244 -24.17 -10.45 9.42
C PHE A 244 -24.73 -9.53 8.32
N PRO A 245 -25.21 -8.32 8.68
CA PRO A 245 -25.72 -7.35 7.71
C PRO A 245 -24.60 -6.66 6.91
N ASP A 246 -24.83 -6.47 5.61
CA ASP A 246 -23.97 -5.67 4.74
C ASP A 246 -24.08 -4.17 5.06
N ASN A 247 -23.12 -3.37 4.59
CA ASN A 247 -23.06 -1.91 4.72
C ASN A 247 -22.94 -1.37 6.17
N GLN A 248 -22.68 -2.24 7.14
CA GLN A 248 -22.35 -1.81 8.51
C GLN A 248 -20.89 -1.37 8.65
N MET A 249 -19.97 -2.02 7.94
CA MET A 249 -18.55 -1.69 7.99
C MET A 249 -18.24 -0.55 7.00
N PRO A 250 -17.63 0.56 7.44
CA PRO A 250 -17.32 1.70 6.56
C PRO A 250 -16.51 1.31 5.32
N LYS A 251 -17.06 1.64 4.13
CA LYS A 251 -16.41 1.37 2.83
C LYS A 251 -15.21 2.27 2.54
N GLU A 252 -15.03 3.31 3.33
CA GLU A 252 -13.98 4.30 3.14
C GLU A 252 -12.75 4.02 4.01
N PHE A 253 -12.61 2.83 4.62
CA PHE A 253 -11.41 2.55 5.43
C PHE A 253 -10.11 2.56 4.63
N GLY A 254 -10.13 2.17 3.36
CA GLY A 254 -8.99 2.40 2.46
C GLY A 254 -8.65 3.89 2.27
N LYS A 255 -9.61 4.77 2.56
CA LYS A 255 -9.60 6.24 2.74
C LYS A 255 -8.95 6.80 4.02
N LEU A 256 -9.33 6.15 5.10
CA LEU A 256 -9.26 6.69 6.46
C LEU A 256 -8.15 6.05 7.29
N LEU A 257 -7.65 4.88 6.88
CA LEU A 257 -6.56 4.19 7.54
C LEU A 257 -5.35 4.17 6.64
N ASP A 258 -4.20 4.51 7.21
CA ASP A 258 -2.93 4.34 6.52
C ASP A 258 -2.61 2.86 6.41
N ALA A 259 -1.84 2.47 5.39
CA ALA A 259 -1.35 1.11 5.24
C ALA A 259 -0.55 0.64 6.45
N GLY A 260 0.13 1.55 7.18
CA GLY A 260 0.75 1.24 8.46
C GLY A 260 -0.28 0.77 9.50
N ALA A 261 -1.38 1.49 9.64
CA ALA A 261 -2.47 1.14 10.54
C ALA A 261 -3.20 -0.14 10.13
N VAL A 262 -3.56 -0.27 8.84
CA VAL A 262 -4.17 -1.49 8.29
C VAL A 262 -3.22 -2.68 8.50
N ASN A 263 -1.92 -2.51 8.31
CA ASN A 263 -0.96 -3.59 8.52
C ASN A 263 -0.90 -4.03 9.98
N LYS A 264 -0.87 -3.10 10.96
CA LYS A 264 -0.92 -3.47 12.39
C LYS A 264 -2.20 -4.22 12.74
N ILE A 265 -3.35 -3.79 12.21
CA ILE A 265 -4.63 -4.49 12.37
C ILE A 265 -4.52 -5.91 11.81
N VAL A 266 -4.05 -6.05 10.57
CA VAL A 266 -3.91 -7.35 9.88
C VAL A 266 -2.93 -8.26 10.62
N ASP A 267 -1.79 -7.73 11.07
CA ASP A 267 -0.78 -8.45 11.85
C ASP A 267 -1.41 -9.05 13.11
N TYR A 268 -2.12 -8.23 13.88
CA TYR A 268 -2.78 -8.66 15.11
C TYR A 268 -3.89 -9.68 14.85
N LEU A 269 -4.85 -9.35 13.97
CA LEU A 269 -6.01 -10.23 13.70
C LEU A 269 -5.61 -11.58 13.09
N SER A 270 -4.56 -11.61 12.28
CA SER A 270 -4.09 -12.85 11.64
C SER A 270 -3.54 -13.88 12.63
N GLN A 271 -3.20 -13.46 13.85
CA GLN A 271 -2.69 -14.30 14.93
C GLN A 271 -3.78 -14.72 15.93
N LEU A 272 -5.00 -14.17 15.82
CA LEU A 272 -6.08 -14.49 16.75
C LEU A 272 -6.71 -15.84 16.41
N GLU A 273 -6.52 -16.82 17.29
CA GLU A 273 -7.06 -18.16 17.14
C GLU A 273 -8.12 -18.47 18.20
N GLU A 274 -9.13 -19.22 17.79
CA GLU A 274 -10.24 -19.65 18.65
C GLU A 274 -9.72 -20.45 19.85
N GLY A 275 -10.01 -19.96 21.05
CA GLY A 275 -9.62 -20.61 22.31
C GLY A 275 -8.14 -20.48 22.69
N LYS A 276 -7.35 -19.66 21.98
CA LYS A 276 -5.96 -19.36 22.35
C LYS A 276 -5.82 -17.98 22.96
N GLU A 277 -4.72 -17.80 23.71
CA GLU A 277 -4.37 -16.49 24.25
C GLU A 277 -4.02 -15.51 23.11
N PRO A 278 -4.56 -14.28 23.13
CA PRO A 278 -4.24 -13.26 22.13
C PRO A 278 -2.74 -12.87 22.15
N PRO A 279 -2.19 -12.41 21.00
CA PRO A 279 -0.84 -11.88 20.98
C PRO A 279 -0.75 -10.58 21.79
N PRO A 280 0.46 -10.18 22.24
CA PRO A 280 0.65 -8.91 22.93
C PRO A 280 0.28 -7.71 22.05
N ILE A 281 -0.18 -6.64 22.68
CA ILE A 281 -0.46 -5.36 22.02
C ILE A 281 0.87 -4.65 21.74
N THR A 282 1.16 -4.37 20.46
CA THR A 282 2.36 -3.67 19.98
C THR A 282 2.02 -2.57 18.96
#